data_AF-A0A9W6WY30-F1
#
_entry.id   AF-A0A9W6WY30-F1
#
_cell.length_a   1.000
_cell.length_b   1.000
_cell.length_c   1.000
_cell.angle_alpha   90.00
_cell.angle_beta   90.00
_cell.angle_gamma   90.00
#
_symmetry.space_group_name_H-M   'P 1'
#
loop_
_entity.id
_entity.type
_entity.pdbx_description
1 polymer ?
#
loop_
_entity_poly.entity_id
_entity_poly.type
_entity_poly.pdbx_seq_one_letter_code
_entity_poly.pdbx_strand_id
1 'polypeptide(L)'
;MAMPWIETNIGRNQAFNCISDNVRAEALMWGENAPLESHQFDVILCSDLVYGHHEISQKLVQTIVQLSHPNTLIISAHEARFAGDRGESFFALLSDQHLQVEQVPRERLDAVYSASNMHTRTSQFPMLSRSLSRSLPLRRLLSSAAPASSAACGLWQDVYNLDATHCHDPLVSEGDLQVQLDVITEDEEQVVADECSRILRRRRYEEDHWDHAIVKFKEMERSRWSSETQRILQKVREAAILPKELSYFPAVHVIELAEDGYIKAHVDSIKFSGRVVAGINLLSPSIMRFKEEHGDSVIEAYLQRRSMYMMTGRVRYHYTHEILPGAQVFRGEVPVNRTHRISIMLRDEFLEEHVAKYHTPFAKPELEAQ
;
A
#
# COMPACT_ATOMS: atom_id res chain seq x y z
N MET A 1 -15.79 15.07 10.28
CA MET A 1 -15.18 15.84 11.38
C MET A 1 -15.18 14.98 12.65
N ALA A 2 -14.03 14.84 13.32
CA ALA A 2 -13.84 13.95 14.47
C ALA A 2 -14.24 14.56 15.82
N MET A 3 -14.35 15.89 15.92
CA MET A 3 -14.56 16.65 17.16
C MET A 3 -15.73 16.13 18.05
N PRO A 4 -16.94 15.84 17.55
CA PRO A 4 -18.03 15.36 18.39
C PRO A 4 -17.75 14.01 19.09
N TRP A 5 -16.94 13.16 18.44
CA TRP A 5 -16.54 11.87 19.01
C TRP A 5 -15.48 12.05 20.11
N ILE A 6 -14.56 13.00 19.93
CA ILE A 6 -13.54 13.32 20.93
C ILE A 6 -14.20 13.89 22.19
N GLU A 7 -15.14 14.83 22.04
CA GLU A 7 -15.89 15.40 23.16
C GLU A 7 -16.70 14.34 23.93
N THR A 8 -17.32 13.40 23.21
CA THR A 8 -18.02 12.27 23.82
C THR A 8 -17.06 11.40 24.66
N ASN A 9 -15.84 11.16 24.15
CA ASN A 9 -14.83 10.39 24.87
C ASN A 9 -14.29 11.14 26.11
N ILE A 10 -14.12 12.46 26.02
CA ILE A 10 -13.74 13.30 27.16
C ILE A 10 -14.80 13.17 28.25
N GLY A 11 -16.08 13.43 27.94
CA GLY A 11 -17.17 13.34 28.91
C GLY A 11 -17.30 11.95 29.54
N ARG A 12 -17.12 10.89 28.75
CA ARG A 12 -17.12 9.50 29.25
C ARG A 12 -15.97 9.26 30.23
N ASN A 13 -14.75 9.66 29.90
CA ASN A 13 -13.59 9.43 30.76
C ASN A 13 -13.62 10.30 32.03
N GLN A 14 -14.18 11.50 31.97
CA GLN A 14 -14.46 12.33 33.16
C GLN A 14 -15.49 11.66 34.07
N ALA A 15 -16.58 11.13 33.51
CA ALA A 15 -17.60 10.40 34.29
C ALA A 15 -17.06 9.16 34.99
N PHE A 16 -16.03 8.51 34.43
CA PHE A 16 -15.32 7.38 35.06
C PHE A 16 -14.16 7.82 35.97
N ASN A 17 -13.95 9.11 36.20
CA ASN A 17 -12.83 9.68 36.96
C ASN A 17 -11.44 9.25 36.41
N CYS A 18 -11.34 8.96 35.12
CA CYS A 18 -10.08 8.60 34.46
C CYS A 18 -9.23 9.82 34.08
N ILE A 19 -9.87 10.98 33.88
CA ILE A 19 -9.22 12.26 33.53
C ILE A 19 -9.88 13.42 34.31
N SER A 20 -9.15 14.52 34.48
CA SER A 20 -9.60 15.72 35.22
C SER A 20 -10.33 16.74 34.34
N ASP A 21 -10.82 17.82 34.95
CA ASP A 21 -11.69 18.82 34.29
C ASP A 21 -10.97 19.76 33.30
N ASN A 22 -9.64 19.65 33.14
CA ASN A 22 -8.86 20.53 32.26
C ASN A 22 -8.49 19.87 30.93
N VAL A 23 -9.49 19.28 30.25
CA VAL A 23 -9.31 18.62 28.95
C VAL A 23 -10.21 19.31 27.93
N ARG A 24 -9.64 19.67 26.78
CA ARG A 24 -10.33 20.32 25.67
C ARG A 24 -10.00 19.61 24.37
N ALA A 25 -10.97 19.51 23.47
CA ALA A 25 -10.71 19.16 22.07
C ALA A 25 -10.67 20.43 21.25
N GLU A 26 -9.70 20.56 20.35
CA GLU A 26 -9.61 21.69 19.41
C GLU A 26 -9.21 21.18 18.03
N ALA A 27 -9.76 21.80 16.98
CA ALA A 27 -9.37 21.52 15.61
C ALA A 27 -8.16 22.38 15.23
N LEU A 28 -7.15 21.75 14.64
CA LEU A 28 -5.93 22.40 14.21
C LEU A 28 -5.62 22.08 12.74
N MET A 29 -5.42 23.13 11.95
CA MET A 29 -4.90 23.02 10.58
C MET A 29 -3.38 23.13 10.61
N TRP A 30 -2.68 22.14 10.05
CA TRP A 30 -1.22 22.10 10.06
C TRP A 30 -0.58 23.14 9.13
N GLY A 31 0.50 23.76 9.58
CA GLY A 31 1.32 24.70 8.80
C GLY A 31 0.71 26.10 8.65
N GLU A 32 -0.51 26.32 9.14
CA GLU A 32 -1.12 27.64 9.26
C GLU A 32 -0.93 28.16 10.69
N ASN A 33 -0.64 29.47 10.82
CA ASN A 33 -0.56 30.14 12.12
C ASN A 33 -1.97 30.31 12.71
N ALA A 34 -2.64 29.20 13.02
CA ALA A 34 -3.86 29.20 13.80
C ALA A 34 -3.57 29.78 15.20
N PRO A 35 -4.58 30.36 15.88
CA PRO A 35 -4.42 31.13 17.12
C PRO A 35 -3.99 30.33 18.37
N LEU A 36 -3.31 29.19 18.22
CA LEU A 36 -2.57 28.50 19.29
C LEU A 36 -1.32 29.28 19.74
N GLU A 37 -1.06 30.45 19.15
CA GLU A 37 -0.02 31.42 19.47
C GLU A 37 -0.02 31.83 20.96
N SER A 38 0.41 30.93 21.85
CA SER A 38 1.16 31.21 23.08
C SER A 38 1.49 29.95 23.89
N HIS A 39 0.93 28.79 23.57
CA HIS A 39 1.07 27.60 24.42
C HIS A 39 2.07 26.62 23.82
N GLN A 40 3.23 26.51 24.46
CA GLN A 40 4.17 25.41 24.23
C GLN A 40 3.86 24.28 25.21
N PHE A 41 4.05 23.04 24.78
CA PHE A 41 3.68 21.86 25.56
C PHE A 41 4.91 21.10 26.07
N ASP A 42 4.88 20.63 27.31
CA ASP A 42 5.93 19.75 27.86
C ASP A 42 5.95 18.38 27.18
N VAL A 43 4.78 17.88 26.78
CA VAL A 43 4.62 16.60 26.10
C VAL A 43 3.65 16.74 24.94
N ILE A 44 4.05 16.26 23.76
CA ILE A 44 3.20 16.16 22.58
C ILE A 44 3.05 14.67 22.24
N LEU A 45 1.82 14.18 22.25
CA LEU A 45 1.50 12.81 21.86
C LEU A 45 0.89 12.82 20.46
N CYS A 46 1.53 12.12 19.53
CA CYS A 46 1.10 11.98 18.15
C CYS A 46 0.63 10.54 17.90
N SER A 47 -0.63 10.39 17.52
CA SER A 47 -1.22 9.10 17.11
C SER A 47 -1.87 9.25 15.74
N ASP A 48 -1.80 8.20 14.91
CA ASP A 48 -2.46 8.13 13.60
C ASP A 48 -2.08 9.29 12.65
N LEU A 49 -0.79 9.66 12.61
CA LEU A 49 -0.34 10.70 11.69
C LEU A 49 -0.27 10.18 10.24
N VAL A 50 -0.40 11.10 9.29
CA VAL A 50 -0.31 10.82 7.85
C VAL A 50 1.13 11.05 7.39
N TYR A 51 1.86 9.97 7.12
CA TYR A 51 3.28 9.99 6.76
C TYR A 51 3.57 9.95 5.26
N GLY A 52 2.58 9.64 4.42
CA GLY A 52 2.81 9.32 3.01
C GLY A 52 2.92 10.51 2.04
N HIS A 53 2.73 11.74 2.49
CA HIS A 53 2.69 12.92 1.62
C HIS A 53 3.60 14.02 2.13
N HIS A 54 4.73 14.24 1.44
CA HIS A 54 5.83 15.10 1.90
C HIS A 54 5.39 16.51 2.30
N GLU A 55 4.56 17.18 1.49
CA GLU A 55 4.08 18.54 1.80
C GLU A 55 3.22 18.59 3.09
N ILE A 56 2.43 17.55 3.34
CA ILE A 56 1.59 17.46 4.54
C ILE A 56 2.48 17.19 5.76
N SER A 57 3.47 16.32 5.62
CA SER A 57 4.45 16.03 6.67
C SER A 57 5.29 17.26 7.03
N GLN A 58 5.67 18.09 6.05
CA GLN A 58 6.35 19.36 6.31
C GLN A 58 5.49 20.31 7.17
N LYS A 59 4.22 20.50 6.79
CA LYS A 59 3.28 21.36 7.55
C LYS A 59 3.06 20.83 8.97
N LEU A 60 2.96 19.51 9.12
CA LEU A 60 2.83 18.86 10.42
C LEU A 60 4.09 19.07 11.29
N VAL A 61 5.28 18.84 10.75
CA VAL A 61 6.55 19.06 11.48
C VAL A 61 6.70 20.51 11.90
N GLN A 62 6.40 21.46 11.00
CA GLN A 62 6.40 22.89 11.32
C GLN A 62 5.49 23.18 12.52
N THR A 63 4.29 22.61 12.53
CA THR A 63 3.32 22.78 13.63
C THR A 63 3.85 22.19 14.93
N ILE A 64 4.41 20.98 14.90
CA ILE A 64 5.01 20.32 16.08
C ILE A 64 6.11 21.19 16.67
N VAL A 65 7.00 21.74 15.84
CA VAL A 65 8.10 22.60 16.28
C VAL A 65 7.56 23.90 16.90
N GLN A 66 6.56 24.53 16.30
CA GLN A 66 5.93 25.74 16.86
C GLN A 66 5.29 25.51 18.24
N LEU A 67 4.70 24.33 18.45
CA LEU A 67 4.10 23.93 19.72
C LEU A 67 5.11 23.40 20.76
N SER A 68 6.37 23.26 20.38
CA SER A 68 7.43 22.75 21.24
C SER A 68 8.27 23.88 21.85
N HIS A 69 8.79 23.64 23.05
CA HIS A 69 9.89 24.35 23.67
C HIS A 69 11.12 23.41 23.80
N PRO A 70 12.31 23.90 24.21
CA PRO A 70 13.53 23.09 24.24
C PRO A 70 13.47 21.81 25.11
N ASN A 71 12.50 21.70 26.02
CA ASN A 71 12.33 20.53 26.89
C ASN A 71 11.10 19.68 26.52
N THR A 72 10.43 19.98 25.42
CA THR A 72 9.27 19.21 24.97
C THR A 72 9.69 17.78 24.62
N LEU A 73 8.97 16.81 25.17
CA LEU A 73 9.03 15.41 24.75
C LEU A 73 7.93 15.14 23.73
N ILE A 74 8.32 14.80 22.51
CA ILE A 74 7.40 14.36 21.47
C ILE A 74 7.39 12.84 21.45
N ILE A 75 6.21 12.23 21.55
CA ILE A 75 6.03 10.78 21.42
C ILE A 75 5.14 10.54 20.21
N SER A 76 5.69 9.90 19.19
CA SER A 76 4.95 9.51 17.99
C SER A 76 4.73 8.02 17.98
N ALA A 77 3.47 7.59 18.00
CA ALA A 77 3.06 6.21 17.81
C ALA A 77 2.35 6.09 16.46
N HIS A 78 2.85 5.17 15.63
CA HIS A 78 2.22 4.88 14.36
C HIS A 78 2.25 3.41 14.04
N GLU A 79 1.24 2.98 13.30
CA GLU A 79 1.31 1.75 12.56
C GLU A 79 2.21 1.99 11.34
N ALA A 80 3.36 1.33 11.27
CA ALA A 80 4.13 1.28 10.03
C ALA A 80 3.29 0.51 9.02
N ARG A 81 2.72 1.26 8.07
CA ARG A 81 2.05 0.68 6.92
C ARG A 81 3.10 -0.04 6.08
N PHE A 82 2.72 -1.17 5.51
CA PHE A 82 3.68 -2.06 4.88
C PHE A 82 4.16 -1.57 3.50
N ALA A 83 3.49 -0.58 2.90
CA ALA A 83 3.88 0.11 1.66
C ALA A 83 4.01 1.64 1.90
N GLY A 84 4.84 2.31 1.09
CA GLY A 84 5.14 3.75 1.20
C GLY A 84 6.20 4.10 2.26
N ASP A 85 6.36 5.41 2.52
CA ASP A 85 7.43 6.04 3.34
C ASP A 85 7.55 5.56 4.80
N ARG A 86 6.58 4.80 5.33
CA ARG A 86 6.55 4.27 6.73
C ARG A 86 6.90 5.28 7.84
N GLY A 87 6.83 6.59 7.58
CA GLY A 87 7.24 7.64 8.51
C GLY A 87 8.68 8.11 8.35
N GLU A 88 9.51 7.51 7.50
CA GLU A 88 10.94 7.86 7.35
C GLU A 88 11.13 9.32 6.94
N SER A 89 10.42 9.81 5.92
CA SER A 89 10.48 11.22 5.50
C SER A 89 10.01 12.14 6.62
N PHE A 90 8.99 11.77 7.39
CA PHE A 90 8.55 12.55 8.54
C PHE A 90 9.61 12.62 9.65
N PHE A 91 10.25 11.50 9.99
CA PHE A 91 11.31 11.49 11.00
C PHE A 91 12.60 12.16 10.51
N ALA A 92 12.88 12.10 9.21
CA ALA A 92 13.95 12.88 8.57
C ALA A 92 13.67 14.38 8.71
N LEU A 93 12.45 14.84 8.41
CA LEU A 93 12.04 16.23 8.60
C LEU A 93 12.14 16.69 10.06
N LEU A 94 11.79 15.84 11.03
CA LEU A 94 12.02 16.16 12.45
C LEU A 94 13.52 16.30 12.76
N SER A 95 14.35 15.42 12.20
CA SER A 95 15.81 15.45 12.38
C SER A 95 16.43 16.71 11.75
N ASP A 96 15.92 17.16 10.61
CA ASP A 96 16.30 18.42 9.96
C ASP A 96 16.00 19.64 10.84
N GLN A 97 15.00 19.55 11.73
CA GLN A 97 14.68 20.55 12.76
C GLN A 97 15.49 20.36 14.05
N HIS A 98 16.59 19.59 14.00
CA HIS A 98 17.48 19.29 15.11
C HIS A 98 16.86 18.49 16.26
N LEU A 99 15.72 17.81 16.04
CA LEU A 99 15.19 16.87 17.02
C LEU A 99 15.92 15.53 16.90
N GLN A 100 16.39 14.99 18.02
CA GLN A 100 16.91 13.64 18.08
C GLN A 100 15.76 12.65 18.16
N VAL A 101 15.61 11.80 17.14
CA VAL A 101 14.56 10.80 17.05
C VAL A 101 15.09 9.43 17.47
N GLU A 102 14.50 8.83 18.50
CA GLU A 102 14.86 7.50 19.00
C GLU A 102 13.68 6.53 18.91
N GLN A 103 13.94 5.31 18.44
CA GLN A 103 12.97 4.22 18.46
C GLN A 103 12.81 3.71 19.90
N VAL A 104 11.58 3.61 20.39
CA VAL A 104 11.31 2.96 21.66
C VAL A 104 11.36 1.45 21.45
N PRO A 105 12.23 0.71 22.17
CA PRO A 105 12.28 -0.75 22.11
C PRO A 105 10.94 -1.39 22.45
N ARG A 106 10.59 -2.48 21.77
CA ARG A 106 9.27 -3.12 21.93
C ARG A 106 9.05 -3.62 23.35
N GLU A 107 10.10 -4.04 24.04
CA GLU A 107 10.06 -4.55 25.42
C GLU A 107 9.63 -3.47 26.42
N ARG A 108 9.70 -2.19 26.02
CA ARG A 108 9.22 -1.04 26.79
C ARG A 108 7.79 -0.64 26.45
N LEU A 109 7.15 -1.28 25.48
CA LEU A 109 5.76 -1.03 25.10
C LEU A 109 4.82 -1.96 25.86
N ASP A 110 3.59 -1.52 26.06
CA ASP A 110 2.56 -2.32 26.72
C ASP A 110 2.24 -3.56 25.86
N ALA A 111 2.30 -4.74 26.47
CA ALA A 111 2.10 -6.01 25.75
C ALA A 111 0.68 -6.19 25.20
N VAL A 112 -0.32 -5.52 25.79
CA VAL A 112 -1.72 -5.56 25.36
C VAL A 112 -1.99 -4.55 24.25
N TYR A 113 -1.39 -3.36 24.36
CA TYR A 113 -1.62 -2.25 23.43
C TYR A 113 -0.50 -2.06 22.40
N SER A 114 0.25 -3.13 22.06
CA SER A 114 1.28 -3.10 21.02
C SER A 114 1.15 -4.23 20.01
N ALA A 115 1.47 -3.92 18.74
CA ALA A 115 1.53 -4.86 17.63
C ALA A 115 2.93 -4.85 16.99
N SER A 116 3.30 -5.88 16.23
CA SER A 116 4.62 -5.97 15.59
C SER A 116 4.90 -4.84 14.60
N ASN A 117 3.85 -4.32 13.97
CA ASN A 117 3.89 -3.21 13.04
C ASN A 117 3.62 -1.84 13.70
N MET A 118 3.50 -1.78 15.03
CA MET A 118 3.33 -0.51 15.73
C MET A 118 4.68 -0.01 16.23
N HIS A 119 5.08 1.15 15.74
CA HIS A 119 6.35 1.79 16.08
C HIS A 119 6.09 3.04 16.91
N THR A 120 6.73 3.08 18.06
CA THR A 120 6.76 4.26 18.92
C THR A 120 8.15 4.88 18.87
N ARG A 121 8.22 6.18 18.67
CA ARG A 121 9.46 6.96 18.68
C ARG A 121 9.34 8.15 19.61
N THR A 122 10.43 8.47 20.29
CA THR A 122 10.59 9.70 21.07
C THR A 122 11.39 10.71 20.27
N SER A 123 11.04 11.98 20.33
CA SER A 123 11.79 13.07 19.71
C SER A 123 11.97 14.22 20.70
N GLN A 124 13.21 14.71 20.84
CA GLN A 124 13.57 15.77 21.78
C GLN A 124 14.66 16.68 21.20
N PHE A 125 14.72 17.93 21.64
CA PHE A 125 15.86 18.79 21.32
C PHE A 125 17.09 18.34 22.11
N PRO A 126 18.28 18.29 21.49
CA PRO A 126 19.50 17.93 22.19
C PRO A 126 19.77 18.93 23.30
N MET A 127 19.91 18.44 24.54
CA MET A 127 20.41 19.29 25.63
C MET A 127 21.86 19.68 25.31
N LEU A 128 22.14 20.98 25.32
CA LEU A 128 23.50 21.51 25.28
C LEU A 128 24.26 21.08 26.55
N SER A 129 24.81 19.88 26.54
CA SER A 129 25.83 19.45 27.50
C SER A 129 27.22 19.66 26.89
N ARG A 130 28.09 20.33 27.65
CA ARG A 130 29.48 20.64 27.28
C ARG A 130 30.31 19.35 27.14
N SER A 131 30.82 19.11 25.93
CA SER A 131 32.03 18.37 25.49
C SER A 131 32.55 17.13 26.26
N LEU A 132 32.93 16.07 25.52
CA LEU A 132 34.33 15.80 25.14
C LEU A 132 34.44 14.58 24.19
N SER A 133 35.42 14.68 23.29
CA SER A 133 35.82 13.74 22.24
C SER A 133 36.17 12.31 22.72
N ARG A 134 36.03 11.32 21.82
CA ARG A 134 37.17 10.52 21.33
C ARG A 134 36.80 9.60 20.16
N SER A 135 37.72 9.56 19.20
CA SER A 135 37.76 8.78 17.95
C SER A 135 38.57 7.49 18.07
N LEU A 136 38.44 6.64 17.03
CA LEU A 136 39.34 5.59 16.47
C LEU A 136 38.95 4.11 16.72
N PRO A 137 39.37 3.14 15.87
CA PRO A 137 39.10 2.98 14.43
C PRO A 137 38.69 1.52 14.04
N LEU A 138 38.41 1.31 12.74
CA LEU A 138 37.99 0.06 12.06
C LEU A 138 38.84 -1.20 12.32
N ARG A 139 38.19 -2.37 12.23
CA ARG A 139 38.78 -3.60 11.67
C ARG A 139 37.83 -4.36 10.74
N ARG A 140 38.39 -4.65 9.57
CA ARG A 140 37.92 -5.43 8.41
C ARG A 140 37.83 -6.92 8.73
N LEU A 141 36.91 -7.66 8.10
CA LEU A 141 37.11 -9.04 7.65
C LEU A 141 36.25 -9.34 6.40
N LEU A 142 36.84 -10.15 5.52
CA LEU A 142 36.54 -10.43 4.10
C LEU A 142 35.24 -11.24 3.92
N SER A 143 34.37 -10.89 2.97
CA SER A 143 34.29 -11.37 1.57
C SER A 143 34.13 -12.90 1.41
N SER A 144 32.92 -13.31 1.00
CA SER A 144 32.74 -14.31 -0.05
C SER A 144 31.66 -13.80 -1.02
N ALA A 145 32.10 -13.45 -2.22
CA ALA A 145 31.20 -13.06 -3.31
C ALA A 145 30.74 -14.34 -4.03
N ALA A 146 29.43 -14.58 -4.06
CA ALA A 146 28.82 -15.40 -5.09
C ALA A 146 28.74 -14.56 -6.39
N PRO A 147 28.92 -15.15 -7.58
CA PRO A 147 28.98 -14.38 -8.81
C PRO A 147 27.60 -13.79 -9.12
N ALA A 148 27.53 -12.47 -9.23
CA ALA A 148 26.42 -11.79 -9.88
C ALA A 148 26.48 -12.11 -11.38
N SER A 149 25.56 -12.95 -11.84
CA SER A 149 25.32 -13.16 -13.26
C SER A 149 24.62 -11.90 -13.79
N SER A 150 25.31 -11.13 -14.62
CA SER A 150 24.71 -10.07 -15.43
C SER A 150 23.79 -10.70 -16.48
N ALA A 151 22.51 -10.85 -16.17
CA ALA A 151 21.49 -11.18 -17.15
C ALA A 151 20.59 -9.95 -17.32
N ALA A 152 21.07 -8.96 -18.07
CA ALA A 152 20.15 -7.99 -18.64
C ALA A 152 19.51 -8.61 -19.88
N CYS A 153 18.18 -8.50 -19.91
CA CYS A 153 17.31 -8.58 -21.08
C CYS A 153 16.80 -9.98 -21.46
N GLY A 154 15.76 -10.43 -20.74
CA GLY A 154 14.81 -11.39 -21.28
C GLY A 154 13.50 -11.63 -20.53
N LEU A 155 13.13 -10.81 -19.53
CA LEU A 155 11.88 -11.03 -18.79
C LEU A 155 10.68 -11.06 -19.73
N TRP A 156 9.95 -12.19 -19.74
CA TRP A 156 8.72 -12.38 -20.51
C TRP A 156 8.89 -12.19 -22.03
N GLN A 157 10.07 -12.43 -22.60
CA GLN A 157 10.33 -12.26 -24.04
C GLN A 157 9.37 -13.05 -24.93
N ASP A 158 8.97 -14.24 -24.51
CA ASP A 158 8.03 -15.11 -25.25
C ASP A 158 6.57 -14.94 -24.81
N VAL A 159 6.29 -14.01 -23.89
CA VAL A 159 4.93 -13.75 -23.39
C VAL A 159 4.36 -12.55 -24.11
N TYR A 160 3.39 -12.80 -24.98
CA TYR A 160 2.86 -11.78 -25.88
C TYR A 160 1.97 -10.73 -25.18
N ASN A 161 1.49 -11.01 -23.97
CA ASN A 161 0.55 -10.17 -23.21
C ASN A 161 1.19 -9.48 -21.99
N LEU A 162 2.52 -9.51 -21.88
CA LEU A 162 3.30 -8.76 -20.89
C LEU A 162 4.41 -7.97 -21.58
N ASP A 163 4.46 -6.67 -21.40
CA ASP A 163 5.53 -5.80 -21.89
C ASP A 163 6.37 -5.31 -20.71
N ALA A 164 7.61 -5.79 -20.64
CA ALA A 164 8.60 -5.38 -19.65
C ALA A 164 9.83 -4.73 -20.31
N THR A 165 9.69 -4.21 -21.54
CA THR A 165 10.77 -3.51 -22.27
C THR A 165 11.33 -2.32 -21.50
N HIS A 166 10.50 -1.70 -20.65
CA HIS A 166 10.84 -0.59 -19.78
C HIS A 166 11.03 -1.00 -18.30
N CYS A 167 11.22 -2.30 -18.03
CA CYS A 167 11.53 -2.79 -16.69
C CYS A 167 13.04 -2.93 -16.52
N HIS A 168 13.61 -2.18 -15.58
CA HIS A 168 15.04 -2.19 -15.29
C HIS A 168 15.37 -2.67 -13.88
N ASP A 169 14.34 -3.05 -13.11
CA ASP A 169 14.49 -3.57 -11.75
C ASP A 169 15.08 -5.00 -11.79
N PRO A 170 16.33 -5.20 -11.32
CA PRO A 170 16.98 -6.51 -11.35
C PRO A 170 16.39 -7.50 -10.34
N LEU A 171 15.51 -7.04 -9.43
CA LEU A 171 14.84 -7.90 -8.44
C LEU A 171 13.52 -8.47 -8.95
N VAL A 172 13.01 -7.99 -10.10
CA VAL A 172 11.81 -8.56 -10.72
C VAL A 172 12.16 -9.88 -11.38
N SER A 173 11.32 -10.89 -11.11
CA SER A 173 11.37 -12.21 -11.73
C SER A 173 10.09 -12.51 -12.50
N GLU A 174 10.16 -13.43 -13.45
CA GLU A 174 8.98 -13.83 -14.25
C GLU A 174 7.83 -14.39 -13.40
N GLY A 175 8.15 -14.92 -12.22
CA GLY A 175 7.16 -15.44 -11.28
C GLY A 175 6.35 -14.36 -10.55
N ASP A 176 6.85 -13.11 -10.50
CA ASP A 176 6.19 -12.01 -9.78
C ASP A 176 4.92 -11.52 -10.48
N LEU A 177 4.81 -11.75 -11.79
CA LEU A 177 3.63 -11.42 -12.57
C LEU A 177 3.38 -12.48 -13.64
N GLN A 178 2.20 -13.08 -13.62
CA GLN A 178 1.78 -14.07 -14.60
C GLN A 178 0.39 -13.73 -15.13
N VAL A 179 0.17 -13.98 -16.43
CA VAL A 179 -1.14 -13.84 -17.06
C VAL A 179 -1.49 -15.14 -17.80
N GLN A 180 -2.54 -15.81 -17.34
CA GLN A 180 -3.08 -17.01 -17.96
C GLN A 180 -4.31 -16.65 -18.80
N LEU A 181 -4.38 -17.17 -20.01
CA LEU A 181 -5.47 -16.90 -20.95
C LEU A 181 -6.54 -17.98 -20.86
N ASP A 182 -7.76 -17.61 -21.27
CA ASP A 182 -8.88 -18.52 -21.43
C ASP A 182 -9.06 -19.47 -20.22
N VAL A 183 -8.94 -18.92 -18.99
CA VAL A 183 -9.14 -19.69 -17.76
C VAL A 183 -10.58 -20.16 -17.61
N ILE A 184 -11.49 -19.49 -18.30
CA ILE A 184 -12.89 -19.83 -18.45
C ILE A 184 -13.29 -19.77 -19.92
N THR A 185 -14.35 -20.48 -20.29
CA THR A 185 -14.94 -20.43 -21.64
C THR A 185 -15.83 -19.20 -21.81
N GLU A 186 -16.30 -18.95 -23.04
CA GLU A 186 -17.24 -17.86 -23.34
C GLU A 186 -18.59 -18.04 -22.63
N ASP A 187 -19.11 -19.27 -22.60
CA ASP A 187 -20.34 -19.58 -21.88
C ASP A 187 -20.18 -19.37 -20.37
N GLU A 188 -19.04 -19.79 -19.81
CA GLU A 188 -18.72 -19.60 -18.39
C GLU A 188 -18.57 -18.10 -18.04
N GLU A 189 -17.93 -17.31 -18.92
CA GLU A 189 -17.85 -15.85 -18.78
C GLU A 189 -19.25 -15.22 -18.73
N GLN A 190 -20.13 -15.63 -19.65
CA GLN A 190 -21.49 -15.11 -19.74
C GLN A 190 -22.30 -15.39 -18.46
N VAL A 191 -22.25 -16.63 -17.94
CA VAL A 191 -22.94 -17.03 -16.70
C VAL A 191 -22.49 -16.16 -15.53
N VAL A 192 -21.18 -16.02 -15.34
CA VAL A 192 -20.61 -15.25 -14.22
C VAL A 192 -20.94 -13.76 -14.37
N ALA A 193 -20.79 -13.21 -15.57
CA ALA A 193 -21.04 -11.80 -15.84
C ALA A 193 -22.52 -11.42 -15.69
N ASP A 194 -23.44 -12.28 -16.13
CA ASP A 194 -24.88 -12.06 -15.96
C ASP A 194 -25.30 -12.08 -14.49
N GLU A 195 -24.76 -13.02 -13.72
CA GLU A 195 -25.02 -13.06 -12.28
C GLU A 195 -24.47 -11.81 -11.57
N CYS A 196 -23.24 -11.39 -11.89
CA CYS A 196 -22.65 -10.15 -11.36
C CYS A 196 -23.50 -8.93 -11.72
N SER A 197 -23.83 -8.77 -12.99
CA SER A 197 -24.62 -7.64 -13.51
C SER A 197 -26.00 -7.59 -12.86
N ARG A 198 -26.66 -8.74 -12.69
CA ARG A 198 -27.97 -8.83 -12.01
C ARG A 198 -27.90 -8.37 -10.56
N ILE A 199 -26.82 -8.74 -9.84
CA ILE A 199 -26.63 -8.36 -8.44
C ILE A 199 -26.29 -6.87 -8.32
N LEU A 200 -25.41 -6.35 -9.18
CA LEU A 200 -24.95 -4.96 -9.15
C LEU A 200 -25.93 -3.98 -9.81
N ARG A 201 -26.95 -4.46 -10.54
CA ARG A 201 -27.93 -3.64 -11.28
C ARG A 201 -28.54 -2.48 -10.49
N ARG A 202 -28.77 -2.66 -9.19
CA ARG A 202 -29.39 -1.63 -8.33
C ARG A 202 -28.38 -0.64 -7.73
N ARG A 203 -27.08 -0.92 -7.83
CA ARG A 203 -26.03 0.01 -7.42
C ARG A 203 -25.83 1.05 -8.51
N ARG A 204 -25.62 2.29 -8.09
CA ARG A 204 -25.17 3.35 -8.99
C ARG A 204 -23.65 3.25 -9.12
N TYR A 205 -23.11 3.72 -10.24
CA TYR A 205 -21.68 3.92 -10.34
C TYR A 205 -21.25 4.95 -9.29
N GLU A 206 -20.20 4.61 -8.56
CA GLU A 206 -19.54 5.50 -7.61
C GLU A 206 -18.49 6.30 -8.39
N GLU A 207 -18.52 7.63 -8.23
CA GLU A 207 -17.61 8.54 -8.94
C GLU A 207 -16.20 8.49 -8.36
N ASP A 208 -16.06 8.26 -7.05
CA ASP A 208 -14.77 8.07 -6.35
C ASP A 208 -14.96 7.16 -5.11
N HIS A 209 -13.97 6.31 -4.84
CA HIS A 209 -13.84 5.56 -3.58
C HIS A 209 -13.25 6.45 -2.46
N TRP A 210 -13.32 6.05 -1.18
CA TRP A 210 -12.81 6.85 -0.05
C TRP A 210 -11.28 7.06 -0.07
N ASP A 211 -10.54 6.20 -0.76
CA ASP A 211 -9.11 6.33 -1.03
C ASP A 211 -8.80 6.94 -2.42
N HIS A 212 -9.83 7.34 -3.17
CA HIS A 212 -9.79 7.89 -4.53
C HIS A 212 -9.12 7.00 -5.60
N ALA A 213 -8.92 5.69 -5.33
CA ALA A 213 -8.22 4.80 -6.25
C ALA A 213 -9.07 4.38 -7.46
N ILE A 214 -10.39 4.24 -7.31
CA ILE A 214 -11.28 3.73 -8.37
C ILE A 214 -12.31 4.79 -8.77
N VAL A 215 -12.52 4.95 -10.08
CA VAL A 215 -13.42 5.95 -10.68
C VAL A 215 -14.47 5.25 -11.55
N LYS A 216 -15.74 5.66 -11.41
CA LYS A 216 -16.92 5.15 -12.16
C LYS A 216 -17.05 3.64 -12.12
N PHE A 217 -17.26 3.12 -10.92
CA PHE A 217 -17.31 1.68 -10.65
C PHE A 217 -18.51 1.26 -9.81
N LYS A 218 -18.84 -0.03 -9.83
CA LYS A 218 -19.68 -0.70 -8.83
C LYS A 218 -18.88 -1.83 -8.23
N GLU A 219 -19.06 -2.10 -6.96
CA GLU A 219 -18.41 -3.24 -6.33
C GLU A 219 -19.29 -4.04 -5.39
N MET A 220 -18.85 -5.26 -5.11
CA MET A 220 -19.37 -6.11 -4.06
C MET A 220 -18.32 -7.09 -3.56
N GLU A 221 -18.43 -7.47 -2.29
CA GLU A 221 -17.80 -8.68 -1.77
C GLU A 221 -18.86 -9.77 -1.60
N ARG A 222 -18.56 -10.98 -2.08
CA ARG A 222 -19.57 -12.04 -2.12
C ARG A 222 -18.99 -13.45 -2.05
N SER A 223 -19.57 -14.26 -1.17
CA SER A 223 -19.29 -15.70 -1.03
C SER A 223 -20.41 -16.61 -1.54
N ARG A 224 -21.66 -16.11 -1.65
CA ARG A 224 -22.83 -16.91 -2.02
C ARG A 224 -23.18 -16.76 -3.50
N TRP A 225 -22.93 -17.78 -4.29
CA TRP A 225 -23.16 -17.76 -5.74
C TRP A 225 -24.20 -18.80 -6.16
N SER A 226 -24.75 -18.69 -7.37
CA SER A 226 -25.48 -19.82 -7.97
C SER A 226 -24.58 -21.05 -8.06
N SER A 227 -25.17 -22.24 -8.13
CA SER A 227 -24.41 -23.50 -8.23
C SER A 227 -23.47 -23.51 -9.46
N GLU A 228 -23.91 -22.89 -10.56
CA GLU A 228 -23.14 -22.81 -11.79
C GLU A 228 -21.95 -21.85 -11.66
N THR A 229 -22.19 -20.62 -11.21
CA THR A 229 -21.11 -19.65 -10.94
C THR A 229 -20.14 -20.17 -9.88
N GLN A 230 -20.62 -20.83 -8.83
CA GLN A 230 -19.77 -21.43 -7.81
C GLN A 230 -18.84 -22.50 -8.42
N ARG A 231 -19.33 -23.33 -9.34
CA ARG A 231 -18.51 -24.32 -10.05
C ARG A 231 -17.44 -23.65 -10.92
N ILE A 232 -17.78 -22.55 -11.58
CA ILE A 232 -16.84 -21.79 -12.42
C ILE A 232 -15.77 -21.11 -11.55
N LEU A 233 -16.16 -20.46 -10.45
CA LEU A 233 -15.21 -19.85 -9.51
C LEU A 233 -14.30 -20.89 -8.83
N GLN A 234 -14.80 -22.11 -8.60
CA GLN A 234 -13.97 -23.23 -8.12
C GLN A 234 -12.91 -23.61 -9.17
N LYS A 235 -13.29 -23.74 -10.45
CA LYS A 235 -12.36 -23.96 -11.57
C LYS A 235 -11.31 -22.84 -11.66
N VAL A 236 -11.71 -21.58 -11.48
CA VAL A 236 -10.78 -20.44 -11.46
C VAL A 236 -9.76 -20.55 -10.32
N ARG A 237 -10.17 -21.02 -9.13
CA ARG A 237 -9.23 -21.28 -8.01
C ARG A 237 -8.24 -22.41 -8.32
N GLU A 238 -8.56 -23.27 -9.29
CA GLU A 238 -7.69 -24.33 -9.77
C GLU A 238 -6.70 -23.86 -10.86
N ALA A 239 -6.77 -22.61 -11.33
CA ALA A 239 -5.86 -22.04 -12.33
C ALA A 239 -4.38 -22.28 -12.00
N ALA A 240 -3.57 -22.53 -13.03
CA ALA A 240 -2.19 -22.99 -12.89
C ALA A 240 -1.27 -21.93 -12.25
N ILE A 241 -1.58 -20.65 -12.50
CA ILE A 241 -0.80 -19.52 -11.98
C ILE A 241 -1.07 -19.23 -10.50
N LEU A 242 -2.06 -19.87 -9.88
CA LEU A 242 -2.36 -19.70 -8.46
C LEU A 242 -1.58 -20.71 -7.59
N PRO A 243 -0.77 -20.22 -6.62
CA PRO A 243 -0.14 -21.08 -5.62
C PRO A 243 -1.18 -21.89 -4.84
N LYS A 244 -0.97 -23.21 -4.73
CA LYS A 244 -1.93 -24.15 -4.12
C LYS A 244 -1.77 -24.27 -2.61
N GLU A 245 -0.62 -23.85 -2.10
CA GLU A 245 -0.29 -23.86 -0.68
C GLU A 245 -0.96 -22.73 0.12
N LEU A 246 -1.58 -21.76 -0.55
CA LEU A 246 -2.17 -20.58 0.08
C LEU A 246 -3.65 -20.77 0.41
N SER A 247 -4.06 -20.21 1.55
CA SER A 247 -5.47 -20.08 1.93
C SER A 247 -6.05 -18.81 1.31
N TYR A 248 -7.05 -18.96 0.44
CA TYR A 248 -7.73 -17.84 -0.20
C TYR A 248 -9.05 -17.50 0.48
N PHE A 249 -9.38 -16.20 0.54
CA PHE A 249 -10.66 -15.77 1.06
C PHE A 249 -11.81 -16.46 0.30
N PRO A 250 -12.81 -17.03 1.02
CA PRO A 250 -13.97 -17.65 0.36
C PRO A 250 -14.80 -16.65 -0.42
N ALA A 251 -14.97 -15.43 0.12
CA ALA A 251 -15.59 -14.33 -0.59
C ALA A 251 -14.63 -13.78 -1.65
N VAL A 252 -15.18 -13.45 -2.83
CA VAL A 252 -14.44 -12.76 -3.88
C VAL A 252 -14.89 -11.30 -3.95
N HIS A 253 -13.97 -10.41 -4.33
CA HIS A 253 -14.27 -9.00 -4.56
C HIS A 253 -14.52 -8.80 -6.05
N VAL A 254 -15.67 -8.22 -6.39
CA VAL A 254 -16.08 -7.99 -7.77
C VAL A 254 -16.14 -6.50 -8.00
N ILE A 255 -15.49 -6.04 -9.07
CA ILE A 255 -15.49 -4.65 -9.52
C ILE A 255 -16.02 -4.63 -10.96
N GLU A 256 -17.08 -3.85 -11.17
CA GLU A 256 -17.61 -3.52 -12.49
C GLU A 256 -17.23 -2.07 -12.81
N LEU A 257 -16.38 -1.86 -13.81
CA LEU A 257 -16.02 -0.53 -14.32
C LEU A 257 -16.96 -0.16 -15.48
N ALA A 258 -17.38 1.11 -15.52
CA ALA A 258 -17.96 1.69 -16.72
C ALA A 258 -16.93 1.72 -17.88
N GLU A 259 -17.40 2.01 -19.09
CA GLU A 259 -16.54 2.15 -20.29
C GLU A 259 -15.45 3.21 -20.07
N ASP A 260 -15.80 4.32 -19.44
CA ASP A 260 -14.90 5.41 -19.06
C ASP A 260 -14.41 5.32 -17.59
N GLY A 261 -14.68 4.21 -16.91
CA GLY A 261 -14.18 3.92 -15.56
C GLY A 261 -12.76 3.39 -15.58
N TYR A 262 -11.98 3.69 -14.54
CA TYR A 262 -10.56 3.35 -14.45
C TYR A 262 -10.12 3.20 -13.00
N ILE A 263 -8.92 2.64 -12.82
CA ILE A 263 -8.29 2.47 -11.51
C ILE A 263 -6.97 3.22 -11.55
N LYS A 264 -6.77 4.19 -10.65
CA LYS A 264 -5.53 4.96 -10.50
C LYS A 264 -4.43 4.10 -9.91
N ALA A 265 -3.19 4.52 -10.11
CA ALA A 265 -2.00 3.85 -9.58
C ALA A 265 -2.06 3.74 -8.05
N HIS A 266 -2.01 2.51 -7.54
CA HIS A 266 -2.04 2.23 -6.09
C HIS A 266 -1.35 0.90 -5.76
N VAL A 267 -1.02 0.70 -4.49
CA VAL A 267 -0.54 -0.58 -3.95
C VAL A 267 -1.61 -1.17 -3.05
N ASP A 268 -1.95 -2.44 -3.26
CA ASP A 268 -2.96 -3.13 -2.48
C ASP A 268 -2.54 -3.25 -1.01
N SER A 269 -3.44 -2.83 -0.12
CA SER A 269 -3.23 -2.94 1.32
C SER A 269 -3.07 -4.39 1.73
N ILE A 270 -1.95 -4.68 2.40
CA ILE A 270 -1.68 -6.03 2.88
C ILE A 270 -2.65 -6.50 3.98
N LYS A 271 -3.44 -5.59 4.56
CA LYS A 271 -4.49 -5.93 5.53
C LYS A 271 -5.60 -6.77 4.88
N PHE A 272 -5.75 -6.67 3.55
CA PHE A 272 -6.83 -7.28 2.79
C PHE A 272 -6.33 -8.29 1.74
N SER A 273 -5.01 -8.50 1.63
CA SER A 273 -4.38 -9.54 0.81
C SER A 273 -3.01 -9.91 1.38
N GLY A 274 -2.69 -11.20 1.40
CA GLY A 274 -1.37 -11.73 1.76
C GLY A 274 -0.36 -11.64 0.62
N ARG A 275 0.14 -12.80 0.20
CA ARG A 275 1.19 -13.01 -0.80
C ARG A 275 0.75 -12.74 -2.24
N VAL A 276 -0.54 -12.89 -2.54
CA VAL A 276 -1.06 -12.94 -3.90
C VAL A 276 -2.29 -12.04 -4.04
N VAL A 277 -2.31 -11.31 -5.14
CA VAL A 277 -3.52 -10.71 -5.69
C VAL A 277 -3.68 -11.25 -7.10
N ALA A 278 -4.84 -11.86 -7.38
CA ALA A 278 -5.14 -12.40 -8.68
C ALA A 278 -6.54 -11.95 -9.12
N GLY A 279 -6.72 -11.73 -10.42
CA GLY A 279 -8.00 -11.24 -10.93
C GLY A 279 -8.34 -11.85 -12.28
N ILE A 280 -9.56 -12.34 -12.43
CA ILE A 280 -10.10 -12.70 -13.74
C ILE A 280 -10.74 -11.48 -14.40
N ASN A 281 -10.58 -11.36 -15.71
CA ASN A 281 -11.03 -10.24 -16.51
C ASN A 281 -12.17 -10.66 -17.44
N LEU A 282 -13.33 -10.00 -17.34
CA LEU A 282 -14.55 -10.35 -18.07
C LEU A 282 -15.07 -9.16 -18.90
N LEU A 283 -15.80 -9.48 -19.97
CA LEU A 283 -16.55 -8.60 -20.88
C LEU A 283 -15.70 -7.68 -21.77
N SER A 284 -14.72 -6.99 -21.21
CA SER A 284 -13.87 -6.04 -21.94
C SER A 284 -12.39 -6.30 -21.64
N PRO A 285 -11.51 -6.25 -22.64
CA PRO A 285 -10.08 -6.22 -22.39
C PRO A 285 -9.66 -4.90 -21.73
N SER A 286 -8.46 -4.85 -21.18
CA SER A 286 -7.83 -3.64 -20.62
C SER A 286 -6.32 -3.78 -20.52
N ILE A 287 -5.59 -2.67 -20.48
CA ILE A 287 -4.19 -2.64 -20.06
C ILE A 287 -4.11 -2.35 -18.56
N MET A 288 -3.41 -3.22 -17.84
CA MET A 288 -2.97 -2.96 -16.47
C MET A 288 -1.51 -2.51 -16.51
N ARG A 289 -1.20 -1.33 -15.97
CA ARG A 289 0.19 -0.85 -15.86
C ARG A 289 0.68 -1.01 -14.44
N PHE A 290 1.90 -1.51 -14.31
CA PHE A 290 2.65 -1.57 -13.07
C PHE A 290 3.81 -0.57 -13.14
N LYS A 291 3.92 0.31 -12.15
CA LYS A 291 5.01 1.28 -12.05
C LYS A 291 5.69 1.19 -10.70
N GLU A 292 7.01 1.06 -10.71
CA GLU A 292 7.84 1.03 -9.49
C GLU A 292 7.63 2.29 -8.65
N GLU A 293 7.41 2.15 -7.34
CA GLU A 293 7.14 3.29 -6.45
C GLU A 293 8.33 4.26 -6.36
N HIS A 294 9.56 3.73 -6.44
CA HIS A 294 10.82 4.47 -6.22
C HIS A 294 11.83 4.30 -7.37
N GLY A 295 11.32 4.09 -8.58
CA GLY A 295 12.13 3.96 -9.79
C GLY A 295 11.32 4.25 -11.05
N ASP A 296 11.96 4.03 -12.19
CA ASP A 296 11.40 4.32 -13.51
C ASP A 296 10.93 3.06 -14.23
N SER A 297 10.99 1.89 -13.56
CA SER A 297 10.60 0.61 -14.14
C SER A 297 9.09 0.55 -14.37
N VAL A 298 8.70 0.19 -15.60
CA VAL A 298 7.30 0.00 -15.99
C VAL A 298 7.10 -1.38 -16.63
N ILE A 299 6.01 -2.04 -16.23
CA ILE A 299 5.53 -3.28 -16.84
C ILE A 299 4.08 -3.05 -17.25
N GLU A 300 3.69 -3.39 -18.47
CA GLU A 300 2.29 -3.35 -18.91
C GLU A 300 1.78 -4.76 -19.19
N ALA A 301 0.59 -5.08 -18.71
CA ALA A 301 -0.10 -6.33 -18.96
C ALA A 301 -1.35 -6.09 -19.81
N TYR A 302 -1.43 -6.77 -20.95
CA TYR A 302 -2.65 -6.83 -21.73
C TYR A 302 -3.58 -7.88 -21.12
N LEU A 303 -4.65 -7.43 -20.47
CA LEU A 303 -5.65 -8.29 -19.86
C LEU A 303 -6.78 -8.52 -20.86
N GLN A 304 -6.74 -9.65 -21.58
CA GLN A 304 -7.81 -10.06 -22.47
C GLN A 304 -9.06 -10.47 -21.71
N ARG A 305 -10.19 -10.59 -22.40
CA ARG A 305 -11.36 -11.27 -21.84
C ARG A 305 -10.98 -12.71 -21.48
N ARG A 306 -11.55 -13.19 -20.37
CA ARG A 306 -11.35 -14.53 -19.79
C ARG A 306 -9.91 -14.83 -19.38
N SER A 307 -9.03 -13.83 -19.35
CA SER A 307 -7.69 -13.98 -18.79
C SER A 307 -7.72 -13.85 -17.27
N MET A 308 -6.72 -14.42 -16.61
CA MET A 308 -6.43 -14.24 -15.20
C MET A 308 -5.02 -13.69 -15.05
N TYR A 309 -4.86 -12.61 -14.30
CA TYR A 309 -3.54 -12.19 -13.85
C TYR A 309 -3.31 -12.64 -12.41
N MET A 310 -2.05 -12.82 -12.04
CA MET A 310 -1.59 -13.06 -10.69
C MET A 310 -0.34 -12.23 -10.46
N MET A 311 -0.37 -11.35 -9.46
CA MET A 311 0.79 -10.62 -8.98
C MET A 311 1.20 -11.10 -7.58
N THR A 312 2.50 -11.26 -7.41
CA THR A 312 3.14 -11.62 -6.13
C THR A 312 4.48 -10.92 -6.00
N GLY A 313 5.16 -11.13 -4.88
CA GLY A 313 6.54 -10.71 -4.65
C GLY A 313 6.83 -9.26 -5.02
N ARG A 314 7.88 -9.03 -5.81
CA ARG A 314 8.41 -7.68 -6.07
C ARG A 314 7.34 -6.78 -6.70
N VAL A 315 6.61 -7.28 -7.69
CA VAL A 315 5.55 -6.53 -8.40
C VAL A 315 4.39 -6.19 -7.47
N ARG A 316 3.95 -7.13 -6.62
CA ARG A 316 2.81 -6.88 -5.72
C ARG A 316 3.09 -5.81 -4.64
N TYR A 317 4.32 -5.73 -4.14
CA TYR A 317 4.62 -4.90 -2.97
C TYR A 317 5.35 -3.59 -3.26
N HIS A 318 6.04 -3.48 -4.40
CA HIS A 318 6.90 -2.32 -4.73
C HIS A 318 6.53 -1.65 -6.06
N TYR A 319 5.48 -2.14 -6.71
CA TYR A 319 4.89 -1.50 -7.88
C TYR A 319 3.46 -1.08 -7.56
N THR A 320 3.17 0.17 -7.88
CA THR A 320 1.78 0.59 -8.07
C THR A 320 1.19 -0.17 -9.26
N HIS A 321 -0.12 -0.39 -9.25
CA HIS A 321 -0.85 -0.93 -10.38
C HIS A 321 -2.07 -0.05 -10.72
N GLU A 322 -2.40 0.06 -12.00
CA GLU A 322 -3.51 0.85 -12.51
C GLU A 322 -4.20 0.15 -13.69
N ILE A 323 -5.51 0.41 -13.87
CA ILE A 323 -6.24 0.06 -15.10
C ILE A 323 -6.41 1.34 -15.88
N LEU A 324 -5.78 1.43 -17.05
CA LEU A 324 -5.68 2.70 -17.78
C LEU A 324 -7.07 3.24 -18.22
N PRO A 325 -7.28 4.56 -18.25
CA PRO A 325 -8.49 5.16 -18.80
C PRO A 325 -8.44 5.26 -20.34
N GLY A 326 -9.61 5.40 -20.96
CA GLY A 326 -9.74 5.84 -22.35
C GLY A 326 -9.15 4.88 -23.40
N ALA A 327 -8.73 5.46 -24.53
CA ALA A 327 -8.13 4.72 -25.63
C ALA A 327 -6.72 4.24 -25.27
N GLN A 328 -6.49 2.96 -25.48
CA GLN A 328 -5.28 2.25 -25.08
C GLN A 328 -4.63 1.60 -26.29
N VAL A 329 -3.30 1.57 -26.33
CA VAL A 329 -2.54 0.84 -27.35
C VAL A 329 -1.45 0.05 -26.65
N PHE A 330 -1.57 -1.27 -26.65
CA PHE A 330 -0.57 -2.16 -26.05
C PHE A 330 0.62 -2.32 -27.00
N ARG A 331 1.83 -2.14 -26.47
CA ARG A 331 3.11 -2.15 -27.24
C ARG A 331 3.15 -1.18 -28.43
N GLY A 332 2.31 -0.14 -28.44
CA GLY A 332 2.18 0.76 -29.58
C GLY A 332 1.56 0.13 -30.85
N GLU A 333 1.14 -1.13 -30.80
CA GLU A 333 0.68 -1.89 -31.95
C GLU A 333 -0.77 -2.35 -31.84
N VAL A 334 -1.21 -2.78 -30.65
CA VAL A 334 -2.51 -3.42 -30.45
C VAL A 334 -3.50 -2.42 -29.82
N PRO A 335 -4.46 -1.85 -30.58
CA PRO A 335 -5.48 -1.00 -30.00
C PRO A 335 -6.39 -1.82 -29.08
N VAL A 336 -6.59 -1.34 -27.85
CA VAL A 336 -7.44 -1.96 -26.83
C VAL A 336 -8.67 -1.09 -26.64
N ASN A 337 -9.77 -1.51 -27.26
CA ASN A 337 -11.06 -0.83 -27.17
C ASN A 337 -11.81 -1.34 -25.94
N ARG A 338 -11.98 -0.45 -24.95
CA ARG A 338 -12.70 -0.77 -23.73
C ARG A 338 -14.20 -0.56 -23.88
N THR A 339 -14.96 -1.42 -23.22
CA THR A 339 -16.35 -1.18 -22.85
C THR A 339 -16.47 -1.33 -21.32
N HIS A 340 -17.66 -1.58 -20.79
CA HIS A 340 -17.79 -1.95 -19.39
C HIS A 340 -17.07 -3.28 -19.12
N ARG A 341 -16.40 -3.35 -17.98
CA ARG A 341 -15.47 -4.42 -17.62
C ARG A 341 -15.83 -4.96 -16.26
N ILE A 342 -15.85 -6.28 -16.09
CA ILE A 342 -15.97 -6.89 -14.75
C ILE A 342 -14.65 -7.58 -14.43
N SER A 343 -14.12 -7.33 -13.23
CA SER A 343 -13.05 -8.14 -12.65
C SER A 343 -13.49 -8.79 -11.35
N ILE A 344 -13.09 -10.05 -11.18
CA ILE A 344 -13.31 -10.81 -9.94
C ILE A 344 -11.94 -11.13 -9.34
N MET A 345 -11.70 -10.57 -8.16
CA MET A 345 -10.45 -10.59 -7.43
C MET A 345 -10.43 -11.72 -6.40
N LEU A 346 -9.36 -12.51 -6.43
CA LEU A 346 -9.00 -13.55 -5.48
C LEU A 346 -7.76 -13.08 -4.73
N ARG A 347 -7.87 -13.11 -3.40
CA ARG A 347 -6.81 -12.68 -2.47
C ARG A 347 -6.59 -13.79 -1.43
N ASP A 348 -5.34 -14.01 -1.08
CA ASP A 348 -4.98 -14.91 0.01
C ASP A 348 -5.04 -14.21 1.36
N GLU A 349 -5.20 -15.01 2.41
CA GLU A 349 -5.15 -14.55 3.79
C GLU A 349 -3.74 -14.03 4.11
N PHE A 350 -3.68 -12.93 4.85
CA PHE A 350 -2.41 -12.38 5.29
C PHE A 350 -1.81 -13.25 6.41
N LEU A 351 -0.58 -13.73 6.16
CA LEU A 351 0.30 -14.34 7.16
C LEU A 351 1.63 -13.59 7.17
N GLU A 352 2.14 -13.25 8.35
CA GLU A 352 3.35 -12.43 8.54
C GLU A 352 4.58 -13.05 7.84
N GLU A 353 4.68 -14.39 7.89
CA GLU A 353 5.74 -15.17 7.24
C GLU A 353 5.76 -15.05 5.71
N HIS A 354 4.62 -14.80 5.07
CA HIS A 354 4.52 -14.69 3.61
C HIS A 354 5.06 -13.37 3.08
N VAL A 355 5.04 -12.32 3.91
CA VAL A 355 5.44 -10.96 3.51
C VAL A 355 6.89 -10.66 3.93
N ALA A 356 7.37 -11.28 5.02
CA ALA A 356 8.72 -11.04 5.56
C ALA A 356 9.86 -11.17 4.54
N LYS A 357 9.74 -12.06 3.54
CA LYS A 357 10.72 -12.24 2.46
C LYS A 357 10.78 -11.07 1.47
N TYR A 358 9.63 -10.43 1.19
CA TYR A 358 9.52 -9.34 0.22
C TYR A 358 9.55 -7.96 0.87
N HIS A 359 9.62 -7.94 2.21
CA HIS A 359 9.64 -6.79 3.10
C HIS A 359 11.01 -6.13 3.22
N THR A 360 12.08 -6.66 2.62
CA THR A 360 13.39 -6.00 2.68
C THR A 360 13.28 -4.64 1.99
N PRO A 361 13.46 -3.52 2.71
CA PRO A 361 13.52 -2.21 2.09
C PRO A 361 14.64 -2.25 1.06
N PHE A 362 14.40 -1.65 -0.10
CA PHE A 362 15.39 -1.54 -1.15
C PHE A 362 16.58 -0.74 -0.61
N ALA A 363 17.64 -1.42 -0.17
CA ALA A 363 18.95 -0.82 -0.11
C ALA A 363 19.42 -0.72 -1.56
N LYS A 364 19.28 0.46 -2.20
CA LYS A 364 20.08 0.74 -3.40
C LYS A 364 21.53 0.47 -2.99
N PRO A 365 22.29 -0.39 -3.70
CA PRO A 365 23.73 -0.43 -3.50
C PRO A 365 24.22 1.00 -3.64
N GLU A 366 24.88 1.53 -2.60
CA GLU A 366 25.56 2.81 -2.70
C GLU A 366 26.41 2.74 -3.97
N LEU A 367 26.11 3.60 -4.94
CA LEU A 367 27.03 3.87 -6.03
C LEU A 367 28.30 4.34 -5.35
N GLU A 368 29.29 3.46 -5.25
CA GLU A 368 30.65 3.82 -4.87
C GLU A 368 31.09 4.89 -5.87
N ALA A 369 30.96 6.15 -5.44
CA ALA A 369 31.53 7.28 -6.14
C ALA A 369 33.04 7.04 -6.15
N GLN A 370 33.58 6.86 -7.36
CA GLN A 370 35.01 6.77 -7.63
C GLN A 370 35.75 8.02 -7.16
#